data_AF-A0A8S9XDW8-F1
#
_entry.id   AF-A0A8S9XDW8-F1
#
_cell.length_a   1.000
_cell.length_b   1.000
_cell.length_c   1.000
_cell.angle_alpha   90.00
_cell.angle_beta   90.00
_cell.angle_gamma   90.00
#
_symmetry.space_group_name_H-M   'P 1'
#
loop_
_entity.id
_entity.type
_entity.pdbx_description
1 polymer ?
#
loop_
_entity_poly.entity_id
_entity_poly.type
_entity_poly.pdbx_seq_one_letter_code
_entity_poly.pdbx_strand_id
1 'polypeptide(L)'
;EVFFLDFGNKEIVSIKNIRKIRPQFLHLPSQAVRTTLSSIQVVPEHRDSGKRFLGQLIKGKLMKAEVVVRDIINAELEVVLFDENGDSINNLMAAKGYCEPY
;
A
#
# COMPACT_ATOMS: atom_id res chain seq x y z
N GLU A 1 4.67 14.36 -15.03
CA GLU A 1 4.51 13.51 -13.82
C GLU A 1 5.48 12.35 -13.93
N VAL A 2 6.07 11.91 -12.81
CA VAL A 2 6.88 10.69 -12.71
C VAL A 2 6.31 9.79 -11.63
N PHE A 3 6.51 8.47 -11.76
CA PHE A 3 6.20 7.47 -10.75
C PHE A 3 7.50 6.84 -10.25
N PHE A 4 7.73 6.86 -8.94
CA PHE A 4 8.92 6.29 -8.33
C PHE A 4 8.69 4.80 -8.07
N LEU A 5 9.26 3.94 -8.92
CA LEU A 5 9.03 2.48 -8.90
C LEU A 5 9.39 1.79 -7.57
N ASP A 6 10.31 2.36 -6.80
CA ASP A 6 10.77 1.78 -5.54
C ASP A 6 10.05 2.32 -4.30
N PHE A 7 9.24 3.37 -4.46
CA PHE A 7 8.53 4.02 -3.35
C PHE A 7 7.01 4.05 -3.54
N GLY A 8 6.52 3.99 -4.79
CA GLY A 8 5.10 3.99 -5.12
C GLY A 8 4.42 5.36 -5.13
N ASN A 9 5.15 6.46 -4.91
CA ASN A 9 4.61 7.82 -5.01
C ASN A 9 4.74 8.39 -6.44
N LYS A 10 3.97 9.45 -6.71
CA LYS A 10 4.03 10.25 -7.93
C LYS A 10 4.33 11.70 -7.61
N GLU A 11 5.12 12.35 -8.46
CA GLU A 11 5.45 13.77 -8.32
C GLU A 11 5.51 14.49 -9.68
N ILE A 12 5.30 15.80 -9.66
CA ILE A 12 5.57 16.68 -10.80
C ILE A 12 6.99 17.21 -10.65
N VAL A 13 7.87 16.83 -11.57
CA VAL A 13 9.27 17.25 -11.58
C VAL A 13 9.59 18.02 -12.87
N SER A 14 10.58 18.91 -12.79
CA SER A 14 11.12 19.58 -13.99
C SER A 14 11.76 18.54 -14.92
N ILE A 15 11.61 18.72 -16.24
CA ILE A 15 12.32 17.91 -17.26
C ILE A 15 13.84 17.93 -17.05
N LYS A 16 14.38 19.02 -16.47
CA LYS A 16 15.81 19.18 -16.16
C LYS A 16 16.31 18.18 -15.11
N ASN A 17 15.41 17.57 -14.33
CA ASN A 17 15.75 16.55 -13.32
C ASN A 17 15.61 15.11 -13.86
N ILE A 18 15.20 14.93 -15.12
CA ILE A 18 15.02 13.62 -15.73
C ILE A 18 16.27 13.23 -16.52
N ARG A 19 16.70 11.98 -16.36
CA ARG A 19 17.86 11.40 -17.07
C ARG A 19 17.49 10.01 -17.59
N LYS A 20 18.12 9.61 -18.70
CA LYS A 20 17.98 8.24 -19.22
C LYS A 20 18.58 7.26 -18.21
N ILE A 21 17.81 6.24 -17.82
CA ILE A 21 18.29 5.17 -16.95
C ILE A 21 19.35 4.34 -17.67
N ARG A 22 20.40 3.95 -16.95
CA ARG A 22 21.44 3.07 -17.49
C ARG A 22 21.03 1.60 -17.28
N PRO A 23 21.32 0.68 -18.23
CA PRO A 23 20.87 -0.71 -18.14
C PRO A 23 21.23 -1.42 -16.83
N GLN A 24 22.39 -1.11 -16.23
CA GLN A 24 22.81 -1.73 -14.97
C GLN A 24 21.86 -1.46 -13.78
N PHE A 25 21.05 -0.41 -13.85
CA PHE A 25 20.06 -0.08 -12.80
C PHE A 25 18.71 -0.77 -13.01
N LEU A 26 18.53 -1.52 -14.11
CA LEU A 26 17.30 -2.24 -14.43
C LEU A 26 17.31 -3.71 -13.95
N HIS A 27 18.40 -4.19 -13.37
CA HIS A 27 18.51 -5.58 -12.93
C HIS A 27 17.71 -5.90 -11.67
N LEU A 28 17.46 -4.91 -10.82
CA LEU A 28 16.61 -5.08 -9.65
C LEU A 28 15.13 -4.89 -10.06
N PRO A 29 14.23 -5.81 -9.65
CA PRO A 29 12.79 -5.56 -9.76
C PRO A 29 12.40 -4.28 -9.03
N SER A 30 11.28 -3.65 -9.42
CA SER A 30 10.71 -2.54 -8.66
C SER A 30 10.42 -2.96 -7.22
N GLN A 31 10.87 -2.16 -6.26
CA GLN A 31 10.77 -2.53 -4.85
C GLN A 31 9.40 -2.20 -4.24
N ALA A 32 8.65 -1.24 -4.79
CA ALA A 32 7.29 -0.96 -4.32
C ALA A 32 6.30 -1.94 -4.96
N VAL A 33 5.58 -2.66 -4.12
CA VAL A 33 4.51 -3.57 -4.54
C VAL A 33 3.16 -2.94 -4.23
N ARG A 34 2.33 -2.76 -5.26
CA ARG A 34 0.95 -2.27 -5.09
C ARG A 34 0.10 -3.39 -4.46
N THR A 35 -0.62 -3.06 -3.39
CA THR A 35 -1.49 -3.98 -2.69
C THR A 35 -2.77 -3.29 -2.22
N THR A 36 -3.79 -4.09 -1.90
CA THR A 36 -5.01 -3.66 -1.21
C THR A 36 -5.20 -4.48 0.07
N LEU A 37 -5.88 -3.92 1.06
CA LEU A 37 -6.30 -4.68 2.23
C LEU A 37 -7.48 -5.58 1.83
N SER A 38 -7.33 -6.89 2.02
CA SER A 38 -8.34 -7.88 1.68
C SER A 38 -9.49 -7.89 2.70
N SER A 39 -10.64 -8.39 2.28
CA SER A 39 -11.79 -8.73 3.15
C SER A 39 -12.36 -7.57 3.98
N ILE A 40 -12.19 -6.32 3.53
CA ILE A 40 -12.81 -5.15 4.16
C ILE A 40 -13.46 -4.22 3.15
N GLN A 41 -14.55 -3.58 3.56
CA GLN A 41 -15.19 -2.49 2.86
C GLN A 41 -15.10 -1.21 3.70
N VAL A 42 -14.56 -0.15 3.10
CA VAL A 42 -14.44 1.16 3.78
C VAL A 42 -15.82 1.80 3.92
N VAL A 43 -16.13 2.31 5.11
CA VAL A 43 -17.33 3.09 5.37
C VAL A 43 -17.20 4.45 4.66
N PRO A 44 -18.09 4.79 3.70
CA PRO A 44 -17.91 5.97 2.84
C PRO A 44 -17.78 7.30 3.61
N GLU A 45 -18.58 7.52 4.67
CA GLU A 45 -18.49 8.74 5.48
C GLU A 45 -17.15 8.90 6.20
N HIS A 46 -16.40 7.80 6.36
CA HIS A 46 -15.15 7.76 7.10
C HIS A 46 -13.94 7.54 6.21
N ARG A 47 -14.07 7.68 4.88
CA ARG A 47 -12.96 7.42 3.95
C ARG A 47 -11.69 8.19 4.29
N ASP A 48 -11.81 9.49 4.57
CA ASP A 48 -10.65 10.34 4.85
C ASP A 48 -10.07 10.11 6.26
N SER A 49 -10.93 9.95 7.27
CA SER A 49 -10.50 9.64 8.64
C SER A 49 -9.87 8.24 8.72
N GLY A 50 -10.46 7.26 8.06
CA GLY A 50 -9.96 5.91 7.92
C GLY A 50 -8.60 5.88 7.23
N LYS A 51 -8.44 6.61 6.12
CA LYS A 51 -7.13 6.74 5.45
C LYS A 51 -6.06 7.34 6.35
N ARG A 52 -6.39 8.39 7.13
CA ARG A 52 -5.45 8.98 8.10
C ARG A 52 -5.08 7.99 9.20
N PHE A 53 -6.05 7.29 9.76
CA PHE A 53 -5.84 6.32 10.83
C PHE A 53 -5.02 5.13 10.34
N LEU A 54 -5.32 4.58 9.16
CA LEU A 54 -4.50 3.56 8.51
C LEU A 54 -3.04 4.02 8.39
N GLY A 55 -2.81 5.27 7.97
CA GLY A 55 -1.48 5.86 7.92
C GLY A 55 -0.75 5.85 9.28
N GLN A 56 -1.44 6.11 10.38
CA GLN A 56 -0.88 6.04 11.74
C GLN A 56 -0.54 4.60 12.17
N LEU A 57 -1.32 3.63 11.68
CA LEU A 57 -1.10 2.22 11.98
C LEU A 57 0.11 1.65 11.25
N ILE A 58 0.39 2.08 10.01
CA ILE A 58 1.38 1.41 9.14
C ILE A 58 2.66 2.22 8.87
N LYS A 59 2.61 3.56 8.91
CA LYS A 59 3.72 4.38 8.42
C LYS A 59 4.94 4.24 9.32
N GLY A 60 6.08 3.88 8.71
CA GLY A 60 7.36 3.73 9.41
C GLY A 60 7.42 2.51 10.33
N LYS A 61 6.47 1.58 10.21
CA LYS A 61 6.39 0.36 11.03
C LYS A 61 6.66 -0.87 10.18
N LEU A 62 7.31 -1.86 10.79
CA LEU A 62 7.45 -3.18 10.19
C LEU A 62 6.13 -3.93 10.33
N MET A 63 5.61 -4.45 9.23
CA MET A 63 4.34 -5.16 9.18
C MET A 63 4.58 -6.56 8.62
N LYS A 64 3.85 -7.56 9.14
CA LYS A 64 3.72 -8.85 8.48
C LYS A 64 2.57 -8.76 7.48
N ALA A 65 2.84 -9.10 6.22
CA ALA A 65 1.82 -9.16 5.18
C ALA A 65 1.56 -10.61 4.77
N GLU A 66 0.30 -11.03 4.79
CA GLU A 66 -0.13 -12.32 4.28
C GLU A 66 -0.90 -12.10 2.97
N VAL A 67 -0.45 -12.73 1.89
CA VAL A 67 -1.07 -12.59 0.56
C VAL A 67 -2.28 -13.51 0.47
N VAL A 68 -3.46 -12.93 0.26
CA VAL A 68 -4.74 -13.65 0.14
C VAL A 68 -5.09 -13.92 -1.32
N VAL A 69 -4.95 -12.91 -2.17
CA VAL A 69 -5.25 -13.00 -3.61
C VAL A 69 -4.04 -12.59 -4.43
N ARG A 70 -3.80 -13.33 -5.52
CA ARG A 70 -2.80 -13.02 -6.54
C ARG A 70 -3.45 -12.95 -7.91
N ASP A 71 -3.76 -11.74 -8.37
CA ASP A 71 -4.17 -11.51 -9.75
C ASP A 71 -2.96 -11.15 -10.60
N ILE A 72 -2.42 -12.15 -11.28
CA ILE A 72 -1.23 -12.00 -12.13
C ILE A 72 -1.57 -11.20 -13.41
N ILE A 73 -2.82 -11.27 -13.87
CA ILE A 73 -3.24 -10.63 -15.12
C ILE A 73 -3.31 -9.11 -14.92
N ASN A 74 -3.91 -8.68 -13.81
CA ASN A 74 -4.05 -7.26 -13.48
C ASN A 74 -2.91 -6.70 -12.61
N ALA A 75 -1.95 -7.56 -12.22
CA ALA A 75 -0.88 -7.24 -11.29
C ALA A 75 -1.41 -6.68 -9.95
N GLU A 76 -2.50 -7.27 -9.45
CA GLU A 76 -3.13 -6.91 -8.19
C GLU A 76 -2.88 -7.96 -7.11
N LEU A 77 -2.62 -7.49 -5.90
CA LEU A 77 -2.39 -8.30 -4.72
C LEU A 77 -3.29 -7.81 -3.60
N GLU A 78 -4.05 -8.73 -3.01
CA GLU A 78 -4.75 -8.46 -1.77
C GLU A 78 -3.99 -9.08 -0.61
N VAL A 79 -3.83 -8.30 0.47
CA VAL A 79 -3.08 -8.71 1.66
C VAL A 79 -3.88 -8.48 2.94
N VAL A 80 -3.60 -9.28 3.95
CA VAL A 80 -3.91 -8.94 5.35
C VAL A 80 -2.62 -8.49 6.01
N LEU A 81 -2.67 -7.35 6.69
CA LEU A 81 -1.53 -6.82 7.44
C LEU A 81 -1.70 -7.09 8.92
N PHE A 82 -0.59 -7.46 9.56
CA PHE A 82 -0.47 -7.63 11.00
C PHE A 82 0.69 -6.77 11.50
N ASP A 83 0.49 -6.13 12.65
CA ASP A 83 1.56 -5.40 13.33
C ASP A 83 2.53 -6.36 14.04
N GLU A 84 3.49 -5.79 14.78
CA GLU A 84 4.50 -6.54 15.54
C GLU A 84 3.92 -7.37 16.70
N ASN A 85 2.72 -7.03 17.18
CA ASN A 85 2.00 -7.78 18.22
C ASN A 85 1.15 -8.92 17.63
N GLY A 86 1.03 -8.98 16.30
CA GLY A 86 0.16 -9.91 15.60
C GLY A 86 -1.29 -9.41 15.48
N ASP A 87 -1.56 -8.13 15.76
CA ASP A 87 -2.89 -7.56 15.61
C ASP A 87 -3.18 -7.24 14.14
N SER A 88 -4.35 -7.67 13.66
CA SER A 88 -4.78 -7.39 12.30
C SER A 88 -5.14 -5.92 12.13
N ILE A 89 -4.57 -5.27 11.12
CA ILE A 89 -4.91 -3.89 10.76
C ILE A 89 -6.38 -3.76 10.38
N ASN A 90 -6.97 -4.78 9.76
CA ASN A 90 -8.40 -4.79 9.43
C ASN A 90 -9.26 -4.69 10.70
N ASN A 91 -8.92 -5.45 11.74
CA ASN A 91 -9.63 -5.42 13.02
C ASN A 91 -9.50 -4.06 13.72
N LEU A 92 -8.30 -3.46 13.71
CA LEU A 92 -8.06 -2.14 14.29
C LEU A 92 -8.85 -1.05 13.56
N MET A 93 -8.96 -1.14 12.24
CA MET A 93 -9.78 -0.23 11.43
C MET A 93 -11.28 -0.42 11.71
N ALA A 94 -11.74 -1.66 11.81
CA ALA A 94 -13.14 -1.99 12.13
C ALA A 94 -13.54 -1.55 13.54
N ALA A 95 -12.67 -1.70 14.53
CA ALA A 95 -12.89 -1.25 15.90
C ALA A 95 -13.07 0.28 16.01
N LYS A 96 -12.60 1.05 15.03
CA LYS A 96 -12.85 2.49 14.91
C LYS A 96 -14.08 2.85 14.06
N GLY A 97 -14.78 1.86 13.51
CA GLY A 97 -15.90 2.05 12.61
C GLY A 97 -15.51 2.54 11.21
N TYR A 98 -14.25 2.37 10.79
CA TYR A 98 -13.77 2.89 9.49
C TYR A 98 -13.93 1.89 8.35
N CYS A 99 -14.10 0.62 8.66
CA CYS A 99 -14.43 -0.42 7.70
C CYS A 99 -15.27 -1.52 8.34
N GLU A 100 -15.95 -2.27 7.49
CA GLU A 100 -16.69 -3.48 7.85
C GLU A 100 -16.08 -4.67 7.10
N PRO A 101 -16.23 -5.90 7.60
CA PRO A 101 -15.88 -7.09 6.82
C PRO A 101 -16.61 -7.09 5.47
N TYR A 102 -15.91 -7.47 4.41
CA TYR A 102 -16.49 -7.70 3.09
C TYR A 102 -16.99 -9.14 2.95
#